data_AF-D3HNF7-F1
#
_entry.id   AF-D3HNF7-F1
#
_cell.length_a   1.000
_cell.length_b   1.000
_cell.length_c   1.000
_cell.angle_alpha   90.00
_cell.angle_beta   90.00
_cell.angle_gamma   90.00
#
_symmetry.space_group_name_H-M   'P 1'
#
loop_
_entity.id
_entity.type
_entity.pdbx_description
1 polymer ?
#
loop_
_entity_poly.entity_id
_entity_poly.type
_entity_poly.pdbx_seq_one_letter_code
_entity_poly.pdbx_strand_id
1 'polypeptide(L)'
;MGKNVALLDVDHTLLFDVELNVELLDTLKEQGVNDIYLFTDMTMNDSGIQDRQNLISDLEKRGFDVHGVITPVDLAWDLVPEKKAFDFYNKKLREYSGKKCVGDDFDNFLRSKSVTQDYDFVIPALDRAMEDVECGIAFKEAQKALGGNINADRSRVAKLLADHKAERNGYSHTKGMLLGAFIKNKPGWVSNIIIADDNDHVIQSINQYKEKNRPTIPICAITVKKDNSMKQADYNKIIQEDTSYPYIVREKMVQEIDEHIRHLKRSNIFLSSPKAKITAFETLKTNLIKADLSKTDVQQVIEQWEKNKSTFKNKKNECVDIKQVLSQHRNPFKSEYRTKETSSQEIVRHFKEIIENGRKKSSPPLENELQISPA
;
A
#
# COMPACT_ATOMS: atom_id res chain seq x y z
N MET A 1 -6.62 22.23 2.96
CA MET A 1 -6.77 20.97 3.71
C MET A 1 -6.73 19.84 2.71
N GLY A 2 -6.06 18.74 3.02
CA GLY A 2 -6.13 17.55 2.16
C GLY A 2 -7.51 16.91 2.24
N LYS A 3 -7.89 16.17 1.21
CA LYS A 3 -9.13 15.40 1.10
C LYS A 3 -8.84 13.90 1.02
N ASN A 4 -9.83 13.11 1.41
CA ASN A 4 -9.84 11.67 1.25
C ASN A 4 -10.23 11.32 -0.19
N VAL A 5 -9.61 10.30 -0.76
CA VAL A 5 -9.98 9.76 -2.07
C VAL A 5 -10.29 8.28 -1.95
N ALA A 6 -11.28 7.81 -2.70
CA ALA A 6 -11.56 6.38 -2.85
C ALA A 6 -11.02 5.86 -4.20
N LEU A 7 -10.30 4.74 -4.17
CA LEU A 7 -9.93 3.94 -5.33
C LEU A 7 -10.80 2.69 -5.31
N LEU A 8 -11.81 2.65 -6.17
CA LEU A 8 -12.87 1.66 -6.06
C LEU A 8 -12.81 0.70 -7.24
N ASP A 9 -12.64 -0.59 -6.96
CA ASP A 9 -12.93 -1.57 -7.99
C ASP A 9 -14.40 -1.53 -8.41
N VAL A 10 -14.68 -2.02 -9.61
CA VAL A 10 -16.00 -1.90 -10.21
C VAL A 10 -16.78 -3.20 -10.07
N ASP A 11 -16.30 -4.27 -10.67
CA ASP A 11 -17.07 -5.50 -10.85
C ASP A 11 -17.09 -6.30 -9.53
N HIS A 12 -18.26 -6.65 -9.02
CA HIS A 12 -18.47 -7.26 -7.70
C HIS A 12 -18.01 -6.42 -6.49
N THR A 13 -17.72 -5.13 -6.71
CA THR A 13 -17.31 -4.17 -5.66
C THR A 13 -18.27 -2.98 -5.61
N LEU A 14 -18.27 -2.16 -6.67
CA LEU A 14 -19.22 -1.06 -6.83
C LEU A 14 -20.51 -1.52 -7.51
N LEU A 15 -20.41 -2.47 -8.44
CA LEU A 15 -21.51 -3.01 -9.21
C LEU A 15 -21.64 -4.52 -8.98
N PHE A 16 -22.78 -4.94 -8.45
CA PHE A 16 -23.20 -6.33 -8.37
C PHE A 16 -24.23 -6.58 -9.46
N ASP A 17 -23.79 -7.21 -10.55
CA ASP A 17 -24.53 -7.29 -11.81
C ASP A 17 -24.87 -5.89 -12.36
N VAL A 18 -26.07 -5.39 -12.08
CA VAL A 18 -26.54 -4.04 -12.48
C VAL A 18 -26.83 -3.13 -11.29
N GLU A 19 -26.68 -3.65 -10.06
CA GLU A 19 -27.02 -2.93 -8.84
C GLU A 19 -25.77 -2.28 -8.22
N LEU A 20 -25.90 -1.00 -7.87
CA LEU A 20 -24.85 -0.27 -7.15
C LEU A 20 -24.77 -0.71 -5.69
N ASN A 21 -23.55 -0.82 -5.18
CA ASN A 21 -23.27 -0.99 -3.76
C ASN A 21 -23.55 0.30 -2.97
N VAL A 22 -24.83 0.59 -2.74
CA VAL A 22 -25.26 1.81 -2.06
C VAL A 22 -24.71 1.88 -0.62
N GLU A 23 -24.56 0.74 0.06
CA GLU A 23 -24.02 0.66 1.41
C GLU A 23 -22.57 1.20 1.48
N LEU A 24 -21.72 0.82 0.53
CA LEU A 24 -20.36 1.35 0.41
C LEU A 24 -20.38 2.85 0.08
N LEU A 25 -21.18 3.27 -0.91
CA LEU A 25 -21.24 4.66 -1.35
C LEU A 25 -21.74 5.61 -0.25
N ASP A 26 -22.78 5.24 0.47
CA ASP A 26 -23.32 6.04 1.57
C ASP A 26 -22.29 6.14 2.71
N THR A 27 -21.60 5.04 3.03
CA THR A 27 -20.50 5.05 4.00
C THR A 27 -19.41 6.04 3.59
N LEU A 28 -18.99 6.04 2.33
CA LEU A 28 -17.97 6.98 1.83
C LEU A 28 -18.41 8.44 2.03
N LYS A 29 -19.67 8.77 1.70
CA LYS A 29 -20.21 10.12 1.92
C LYS A 29 -20.29 10.52 3.38
N GLU A 30 -20.72 9.62 4.26
CA GLU A 30 -20.72 9.85 5.72
C GLU A 30 -19.32 10.18 6.24
N GLN A 31 -18.29 9.54 5.66
CA GLN A 31 -16.88 9.80 5.95
C GLN A 31 -16.30 11.02 5.20
N GLY A 32 -17.14 11.79 4.49
CA GLY A 32 -16.74 12.98 3.73
C GLY A 32 -15.88 12.68 2.51
N VAL A 33 -15.95 11.46 1.98
CA VAL A 33 -15.22 10.99 0.80
C VAL A 33 -16.12 11.14 -0.42
N ASN A 34 -15.94 12.22 -1.18
CA ASN A 34 -16.69 12.48 -2.41
C ASN A 34 -15.83 12.29 -3.66
N ASP A 35 -14.51 12.31 -3.52
CA ASP A 35 -13.56 12.18 -4.62
C ASP A 35 -13.25 10.69 -4.90
N ILE A 36 -13.56 10.22 -6.11
CA ILE A 36 -13.42 8.81 -6.51
C ILE A 36 -12.53 8.67 -7.75
N TYR A 37 -11.68 7.64 -7.78
CA TYR A 37 -11.21 7.04 -9.02
C TYR A 37 -11.77 5.62 -9.13
N LEU A 38 -12.24 5.25 -10.32
CA LEU A 38 -12.51 3.84 -10.61
C LEU A 38 -11.17 3.14 -10.79
N PHE A 39 -10.95 2.04 -10.07
CA PHE A 39 -9.67 1.36 -9.96
C PHE A 39 -9.86 -0.11 -10.32
N THR A 40 -9.94 -0.39 -11.63
CA THR A 40 -10.53 -1.62 -12.18
C THR A 40 -9.52 -2.42 -13.01
N ASP A 41 -9.63 -3.76 -12.98
CA ASP A 41 -8.78 -4.64 -13.79
C ASP A 41 -9.37 -4.93 -15.19
N MET A 42 -9.57 -3.87 -15.98
CA MET A 42 -10.11 -3.98 -17.33
C MET A 42 -9.05 -3.81 -18.43
N THR A 43 -9.36 -4.34 -19.60
CA THR A 43 -8.74 -3.92 -20.87
C THR A 43 -9.70 -2.98 -21.62
N MET A 44 -9.18 -2.23 -22.59
CA MET A 44 -9.94 -1.26 -23.36
C MET A 44 -10.71 -1.95 -24.48
N ASN A 45 -12.03 -1.87 -24.42
CA ASN A 45 -12.98 -2.30 -25.46
C ASN A 45 -14.25 -1.45 -25.38
N ASP A 46 -14.99 -1.36 -26.48
CA ASP A 46 -16.14 -0.45 -26.61
C ASP A 46 -17.18 -0.61 -25.49
N SER A 47 -17.60 -1.85 -25.19
CA SER A 47 -18.59 -2.11 -24.14
C SER A 47 -18.08 -1.69 -22.77
N GLY A 48 -16.84 -2.07 -22.42
CA GLY A 48 -16.23 -1.70 -21.15
C GLY A 48 -16.10 -0.18 -21.01
N ILE A 49 -15.72 0.54 -22.05
CA ILE A 49 -15.67 2.01 -22.01
C ILE A 49 -17.06 2.59 -21.77
N GLN A 50 -18.07 2.13 -22.52
CA GLN A 50 -19.45 2.62 -22.40
C GLN A 50 -20.03 2.34 -21.01
N ASP A 51 -19.81 1.14 -20.47
CA ASP A 51 -20.29 0.75 -19.14
C ASP A 51 -19.67 1.63 -18.05
N ARG A 52 -18.35 1.89 -18.13
CA ARG A 52 -17.68 2.79 -17.18
C ARG A 52 -18.14 4.23 -17.34
N GLN A 53 -18.43 4.72 -18.54
CA GLN A 53 -19.02 6.06 -18.74
C GLN A 53 -20.40 6.18 -18.09
N ASN A 54 -21.25 5.16 -18.24
CA ASN A 54 -22.57 5.13 -17.63
C ASN A 54 -22.45 5.13 -16.10
N LEU A 55 -21.58 4.28 -15.55
CA LEU A 55 -21.28 4.25 -14.11
C LEU A 55 -20.78 5.60 -13.59
N ILE A 56 -19.84 6.24 -14.30
CA ILE A 56 -19.35 7.58 -13.94
C ILE A 56 -20.53 8.56 -13.85
N SER A 57 -21.40 8.59 -14.85
CA SER A 57 -22.57 9.48 -14.85
C SER A 57 -23.49 9.22 -13.65
N ASP A 58 -23.69 7.96 -13.27
CA ASP A 58 -24.56 7.59 -12.16
C ASP A 58 -23.94 7.93 -10.79
N LEU A 59 -22.62 7.82 -10.65
CA LEU A 59 -21.89 8.28 -9.46
C LEU A 59 -21.92 9.81 -9.34
N GLU A 60 -21.74 10.53 -10.46
CA GLU A 60 -21.80 12.00 -10.49
C GLU A 60 -23.20 12.52 -10.14
N LYS A 61 -24.28 11.89 -10.65
CA LYS A 61 -25.66 12.19 -10.25
C LYS A 61 -25.90 11.99 -8.75
N ARG A 62 -25.14 11.10 -8.12
CA ARG A 62 -25.17 10.86 -6.67
C ARG A 62 -24.28 11.84 -5.90
N GLY A 63 -23.58 12.78 -6.54
CA GLY A 63 -22.78 13.80 -5.88
C GLY A 63 -21.33 13.40 -5.58
N PHE A 64 -20.80 12.40 -6.29
CA PHE A 64 -19.37 12.10 -6.28
C PHE A 64 -18.65 12.85 -7.40
N ASP A 65 -17.40 13.24 -7.13
CA ASP A 65 -16.47 13.75 -8.13
C ASP A 65 -15.62 12.57 -8.64
N VAL A 66 -15.90 12.07 -9.84
CA VAL A 66 -15.14 10.96 -10.43
C VAL A 66 -13.98 11.50 -11.27
N HIS A 67 -12.75 11.27 -10.81
CA HIS A 67 -11.54 11.86 -11.38
C HIS A 67 -10.96 11.09 -12.56
N GLY A 68 -11.32 9.81 -12.70
CA GLY A 68 -10.87 8.97 -13.81
C GLY A 68 -11.00 7.48 -13.55
N VAL A 69 -10.61 6.69 -14.56
CA VAL A 69 -10.59 5.22 -14.52
C VAL A 69 -9.15 4.77 -14.66
N ILE A 70 -8.58 4.26 -13.59
CA ILE A 70 -7.21 3.77 -13.50
C ILE A 70 -7.23 2.25 -13.69
N THR A 71 -6.35 1.75 -14.56
CA THR A 71 -6.29 0.33 -14.93
C THR A 71 -4.85 -0.15 -15.02
N PRO A 72 -4.57 -1.48 -14.94
CA PRO A 72 -3.22 -2.00 -15.18
C PRO A 72 -2.60 -1.59 -16.51
N VAL A 73 -3.44 -1.33 -17.52
CA VAL A 73 -3.02 -0.88 -18.86
C VAL A 73 -2.20 0.43 -18.78
N ASP A 74 -2.52 1.33 -17.84
CA ASP A 74 -1.83 2.62 -17.69
C ASP A 74 -0.32 2.48 -17.47
N LEU A 75 0.13 1.37 -16.89
CA LEU A 75 1.54 1.13 -16.56
C LEU A 75 2.44 1.07 -17.81
N ALA A 76 1.88 0.72 -18.96
CA ALA A 76 2.62 0.56 -20.21
C ALA A 76 1.99 1.26 -21.43
N TRP A 77 0.77 1.81 -21.30
CA TRP A 77 -0.07 2.24 -22.42
C TRP A 77 0.65 3.08 -23.48
N ASP A 78 1.18 4.24 -23.10
CA ASP A 78 1.87 5.23 -23.94
C ASP A 78 3.21 4.72 -24.52
N LEU A 79 3.78 3.66 -23.94
CA LEU A 79 4.99 3.03 -24.47
C LEU A 79 4.68 1.98 -25.53
N VAL A 80 3.49 1.37 -25.54
CA VAL A 80 3.12 0.32 -26.48
C VAL A 80 2.58 0.93 -27.78
N PRO A 81 3.31 0.85 -28.91
CA PRO A 81 2.86 1.43 -30.17
C PRO A 81 1.78 0.57 -30.81
N GLU A 82 0.71 1.20 -31.30
CA GLU A 82 -0.46 0.54 -31.87
C GLU A 82 -0.14 -0.59 -32.86
N LYS A 83 0.61 -0.25 -33.92
CA LYS A 83 0.93 -1.18 -34.99
C LYS A 83 1.79 -2.35 -34.49
N LYS A 84 2.73 -2.08 -33.58
CA LYS A 84 3.62 -3.12 -33.04
C LYS A 84 2.88 -4.03 -32.05
N ALA A 85 1.90 -3.51 -31.32
CA ALA A 85 1.07 -4.31 -30.43
C ALA A 85 0.29 -5.40 -31.16
N PHE A 86 -0.34 -5.07 -32.29
CA PHE A 86 -1.03 -6.05 -33.13
C PHE A 86 -0.09 -7.19 -33.54
N ASP A 87 1.08 -6.86 -34.10
CA ASP A 87 2.05 -7.85 -34.56
C ASP A 87 2.62 -8.65 -33.38
N PHE A 88 2.91 -8.02 -32.25
CA PHE A 88 3.43 -8.70 -31.07
C PHE A 88 2.40 -9.72 -30.54
N TYR A 89 1.17 -9.28 -30.31
CA TYR A 89 0.12 -10.12 -29.74
C TYR A 89 -0.27 -11.26 -30.68
N ASN A 90 -0.51 -10.96 -31.95
CA ASN A 90 -1.06 -11.93 -32.90
C ASN A 90 0.00 -12.83 -33.54
N LYS A 91 1.28 -12.44 -33.56
CA LYS A 91 2.35 -13.24 -34.17
C LYS A 91 3.39 -13.67 -33.14
N LYS A 92 4.05 -12.72 -32.49
CA LYS A 92 5.21 -13.04 -31.65
C LYS A 92 4.83 -13.83 -30.41
N LEU A 93 3.78 -13.42 -29.71
CA LEU A 93 3.32 -14.08 -28.48
C LEU A 93 2.82 -15.51 -28.73
N ARG A 94 2.38 -15.83 -29.97
CA ARG A 94 1.99 -17.20 -30.33
C ARG A 94 3.15 -18.19 -30.30
N GLU A 95 4.39 -17.73 -30.49
CA GLU A 95 5.58 -18.57 -30.30
C GLU A 95 5.75 -19.02 -28.84
N TYR A 96 5.08 -18.33 -27.92
CA TYR A 96 5.04 -18.63 -26.49
C TYR A 96 3.68 -19.20 -26.05
N SER A 97 2.84 -19.62 -26.99
CA SER A 97 1.51 -20.19 -26.70
C SER A 97 1.59 -21.48 -25.88
N GLY A 98 0.59 -21.69 -25.01
CA GLY A 98 0.52 -22.85 -24.11
C GLY A 98 1.41 -22.77 -22.87
N LYS A 99 2.19 -21.69 -22.70
CA LYS A 99 2.99 -21.42 -21.50
C LYS A 99 2.37 -20.30 -20.68
N LYS A 100 2.68 -20.28 -19.38
CA LYS A 100 2.31 -19.17 -18.50
C LYS A 100 3.12 -17.94 -18.88
N CYS A 101 2.45 -16.82 -19.13
CA CYS A 101 3.08 -15.53 -19.46
C CYS A 101 3.56 -14.79 -18.20
N VAL A 102 4.27 -15.50 -17.33
CA VAL A 102 4.83 -15.04 -16.05
C VAL A 102 6.10 -15.85 -15.74
N GLY A 103 6.92 -15.38 -14.80
CA GLY A 103 8.13 -16.07 -14.34
C GLY A 103 9.34 -15.96 -15.28
N ASP A 104 10.42 -16.66 -14.93
CA ASP A 104 11.74 -16.53 -15.58
C ASP A 104 11.72 -16.94 -17.06
N ASP A 105 10.96 -17.98 -17.44
CA ASP A 105 10.86 -18.40 -18.84
C ASP A 105 10.24 -17.31 -19.72
N PHE A 106 9.26 -16.59 -19.18
CA PHE A 106 8.61 -15.50 -19.91
C PHE A 106 9.51 -14.27 -19.96
N ASP A 107 10.23 -13.94 -18.88
CA ASP A 107 11.24 -12.88 -18.88
C ASP A 107 12.34 -13.15 -19.92
N ASN A 108 12.84 -14.40 -19.99
CA ASN A 108 13.80 -14.84 -21.01
C ASN A 108 13.24 -14.68 -22.44
N PHE A 109 11.96 -15.00 -22.66
CA PHE A 109 11.30 -14.78 -23.93
C PHE A 109 11.23 -13.29 -24.30
N LEU A 110 10.75 -12.44 -23.39
CA LEU A 110 10.63 -11.00 -23.58
C LEU A 110 11.99 -10.31 -23.81
N ARG A 111 13.06 -10.82 -23.17
CA ARG A 111 14.44 -10.35 -23.31
C ARG A 111 15.20 -11.02 -24.45
N SER A 112 14.59 -11.95 -25.18
CA SER A 112 15.23 -12.60 -26.31
C SER A 112 15.58 -11.59 -27.41
N LYS A 113 16.64 -11.86 -28.18
CA LYS A 113 17.03 -11.04 -29.34
C LYS A 113 15.88 -10.88 -30.33
N SER A 114 15.10 -11.93 -30.53
CA SER A 114 13.95 -11.93 -31.46
C SER A 114 12.78 -11.04 -31.01
N VAL A 115 12.67 -10.74 -29.71
CA VAL A 115 11.67 -9.78 -29.21
C VAL A 115 12.27 -8.39 -29.17
N THR A 116 13.44 -8.23 -28.56
CA THR A 116 14.07 -6.92 -28.32
C THR A 116 14.51 -6.18 -29.58
N GLN A 117 14.73 -6.87 -30.71
CA GLN A 117 15.05 -6.23 -31.98
C GLN A 117 13.82 -5.63 -32.69
N ASP A 118 12.70 -6.34 -32.70
CA ASP A 118 11.51 -5.93 -33.48
C ASP A 118 10.48 -5.16 -32.62
N TYR A 119 10.46 -5.45 -31.32
CA TYR A 119 9.52 -4.92 -30.33
C TYR A 119 10.27 -4.15 -29.23
N ASP A 120 11.02 -3.13 -29.66
CA ASP A 120 11.81 -2.20 -28.85
C ASP A 120 11.08 -1.55 -27.65
N PHE A 121 9.74 -1.54 -27.65
CA PHE A 121 8.92 -1.02 -26.54
C PHE A 121 8.83 -1.95 -25.32
N VAL A 122 9.10 -3.25 -25.48
CA VAL A 122 8.86 -4.26 -24.43
C VAL A 122 9.71 -3.98 -23.19
N ILE A 123 11.02 -3.80 -23.36
CA ILE A 123 11.94 -3.55 -22.24
C ILE A 123 11.66 -2.19 -21.57
N PRO A 124 11.50 -1.07 -22.31
CA PRO A 124 11.07 0.20 -21.72
C PRO A 124 9.78 0.09 -20.90
N ALA A 125 8.78 -0.65 -21.38
CA ALA A 125 7.53 -0.84 -20.64
C ALA A 125 7.74 -1.62 -19.33
N LEU A 126 8.54 -2.69 -19.36
CA LEU A 126 8.89 -3.48 -18.17
C LEU A 126 9.72 -2.65 -17.16
N ASP A 127 10.64 -1.82 -17.64
CA ASP A 127 11.58 -1.09 -16.79
C ASP A 127 11.08 0.31 -16.37
N ARG A 128 9.90 0.74 -16.87
CA ARG A 128 9.32 2.07 -16.61
C ARG A 128 9.27 2.43 -15.11
N ALA A 129 9.73 3.62 -14.74
CA ALA A 129 9.59 4.09 -13.36
C ALA A 129 8.12 4.41 -13.03
N MET A 130 7.72 4.24 -11.76
CA MET A 130 6.33 4.51 -11.35
C MET A 130 6.00 6.00 -11.38
N GLU A 131 7.00 6.86 -11.19
CA GLU A 131 6.91 8.31 -11.32
C GLU A 131 6.56 8.76 -12.75
N ASP A 132 6.90 7.96 -13.77
CA ASP A 132 6.63 8.29 -15.17
C ASP A 132 5.25 7.84 -15.65
N VAL A 133 4.45 7.17 -14.80
CA VAL A 133 3.13 6.63 -15.15
C VAL A 133 2.05 7.69 -14.99
N GLU A 134 1.34 8.02 -16.07
CA GLU A 134 0.12 8.83 -16.02
C GLU A 134 -1.10 7.93 -15.76
N CYS A 135 -1.59 7.89 -14.51
CA CYS A 135 -2.77 7.09 -14.16
C CYS A 135 -4.04 7.60 -14.88
N GLY A 136 -4.81 6.67 -15.45
CA GLY A 136 -6.05 6.93 -16.17
C GLY A 136 -5.91 7.37 -17.63
N ILE A 137 -4.68 7.46 -18.16
CA ILE A 137 -4.44 7.88 -19.54
C ILE A 137 -5.07 6.91 -20.54
N ALA A 138 -5.01 5.59 -20.28
CA ALA A 138 -5.47 4.60 -21.24
C ALA A 138 -6.97 4.69 -21.47
N PHE A 139 -7.75 4.83 -20.38
CA PHE A 139 -9.20 5.01 -20.48
C PHE A 139 -9.56 6.34 -21.16
N LYS A 140 -8.87 7.44 -20.80
CA LYS A 140 -9.09 8.76 -21.39
C LYS A 140 -8.84 8.79 -22.91
N GLU A 141 -7.82 8.09 -23.39
CA GLU A 141 -7.56 7.95 -24.82
C GLU A 141 -8.58 7.03 -25.50
N ALA A 142 -8.89 5.88 -24.89
CA ALA A 142 -9.89 4.95 -25.42
C ALA A 142 -11.28 5.60 -25.53
N GLN A 143 -11.65 6.43 -24.56
CA GLN A 143 -12.88 7.22 -24.56
C GLN A 143 -12.99 8.14 -25.77
N LYS A 144 -11.89 8.80 -26.17
CA LYS A 144 -11.87 9.67 -27.36
C LYS A 144 -11.99 8.89 -28.67
N ALA A 145 -11.60 7.61 -28.65
CA ALA A 145 -11.65 6.71 -29.80
C ALA A 145 -12.92 5.86 -29.86
N LEU A 146 -13.87 6.06 -28.93
CA LEU A 146 -15.11 5.28 -28.85
C LEU A 146 -15.94 5.39 -30.14
N GLY A 147 -16.42 4.24 -30.65
CA GLY A 147 -17.07 4.15 -31.96
C GLY A 147 -16.11 4.17 -33.15
N GLY A 148 -14.80 4.24 -32.89
CA GLY A 148 -13.71 4.09 -33.85
C GLY A 148 -12.87 2.84 -33.56
N ASN A 149 -11.55 2.92 -33.71
CA ASN A 149 -10.65 1.82 -33.44
C ASN A 149 -10.09 1.90 -32.01
N ILE A 150 -10.83 1.39 -31.01
CA ILE A 150 -10.25 1.14 -29.69
C ILE A 150 -9.22 0.03 -29.86
N ASN A 151 -7.95 0.38 -29.70
CA ASN A 151 -6.85 -0.54 -29.94
C ASN A 151 -6.75 -1.62 -28.86
N ALA A 152 -7.59 -2.64 -29.00
CA ALA A 152 -7.71 -3.76 -28.08
C ALA A 152 -6.38 -4.52 -27.92
N ASP A 153 -5.60 -4.67 -29.00
CA ASP A 153 -4.32 -5.37 -28.94
C ASP A 153 -3.27 -4.58 -28.16
N ARG A 154 -3.22 -3.25 -28.31
CA ARG A 154 -2.39 -2.38 -27.45
C ARG A 154 -2.77 -2.55 -25.99
N SER A 155 -4.06 -2.61 -25.68
CA SER A 155 -4.52 -2.79 -24.31
C SER A 155 -4.13 -4.16 -23.74
N ARG A 156 -4.30 -5.24 -24.52
CA ARG A 156 -3.90 -6.61 -24.11
C ARG A 156 -2.40 -6.71 -23.86
N VAL A 157 -1.58 -6.15 -24.75
CA VAL A 157 -0.11 -6.16 -24.59
C VAL A 157 0.31 -5.33 -23.38
N ALA A 158 -0.26 -4.14 -23.19
CA ALA A 158 0.05 -3.31 -22.03
C ALA A 158 -0.34 -4.01 -20.72
N LYS A 159 -1.53 -4.62 -20.63
CA LYS A 159 -1.94 -5.42 -19.47
C LYS A 159 -0.99 -6.59 -19.21
N LEU A 160 -0.65 -7.35 -20.24
CA LEU A 160 0.29 -8.48 -20.14
C LEU A 160 1.64 -8.07 -19.55
N LEU A 161 2.21 -6.96 -20.03
CA LEU A 161 3.49 -6.45 -19.54
C LEU A 161 3.37 -5.91 -18.11
N ALA A 162 2.26 -5.27 -17.77
CA ALA A 162 1.97 -4.78 -16.42
C ALA A 162 1.84 -5.92 -15.40
N ASP A 163 1.11 -6.97 -15.74
CA ASP A 163 0.89 -8.14 -14.88
C ASP A 163 2.20 -8.88 -14.63
N HIS A 164 2.98 -9.13 -15.68
CA HIS A 164 4.30 -9.73 -15.54
C HIS A 164 5.23 -8.88 -14.67
N LYS A 165 5.26 -7.57 -14.90
CA LYS A 165 6.08 -6.65 -14.10
C LYS A 165 5.68 -6.66 -12.63
N ALA A 166 4.39 -6.69 -12.32
CA ALA A 166 3.91 -6.73 -10.94
C ALA A 166 4.34 -8.03 -10.24
N GLU A 167 4.20 -9.17 -10.91
CA GLU A 167 4.67 -10.48 -10.43
C GLU A 167 6.18 -10.46 -10.14
N ARG A 168 7.00 -9.95 -11.07
CA ARG A 168 8.46 -9.79 -10.86
C ARG A 168 8.82 -8.87 -9.68
N ASN A 169 7.93 -7.96 -9.32
CA ASN A 169 8.10 -7.06 -8.18
C ASN A 169 7.58 -7.64 -6.85
N GLY A 170 7.09 -8.88 -6.86
CA GLY A 170 6.61 -9.61 -5.70
C GLY A 170 5.19 -9.25 -5.29
N TYR A 171 4.39 -8.70 -6.21
CA TYR A 171 2.99 -8.36 -5.96
C TYR A 171 2.08 -9.53 -6.32
N SER A 172 1.09 -9.83 -5.47
CA SER A 172 0.05 -10.85 -5.75
C SER A 172 -0.96 -10.41 -6.80
N HIS A 173 -1.02 -9.10 -7.09
CA HIS A 173 -1.90 -8.52 -8.10
C HIS A 173 -1.36 -7.18 -8.61
N THR A 174 -1.58 -6.85 -9.88
CA THR A 174 -1.04 -5.66 -10.56
C THR A 174 -1.46 -4.33 -9.92
N LYS A 175 -2.64 -4.32 -9.28
CA LYS A 175 -3.15 -3.17 -8.53
C LYS A 175 -2.22 -2.69 -7.40
N GLY A 176 -1.39 -3.55 -6.80
CA GLY A 176 -0.39 -3.10 -5.81
C GLY A 176 0.71 -2.22 -6.43
N MET A 177 1.13 -2.53 -7.65
CA MET A 177 2.06 -1.69 -8.40
C MET A 177 1.38 -0.42 -8.92
N LEU A 178 0.14 -0.54 -9.38
CA LEU A 178 -0.68 0.59 -9.84
C LEU A 178 -0.95 1.61 -8.71
N LEU A 179 -1.15 1.14 -7.48
CA LEU A 179 -1.20 1.99 -6.29
C LEU A 179 0.12 2.75 -6.09
N GLY A 180 1.26 2.09 -6.35
CA GLY A 180 2.57 2.74 -6.33
C GLY A 180 2.67 3.88 -7.33
N ALA A 181 2.27 3.65 -8.59
CA ALA A 181 2.17 4.69 -9.61
C ALA A 181 1.26 5.84 -9.17
N PHE A 182 0.07 5.53 -8.64
CA PHE A 182 -0.85 6.55 -8.14
C PHE A 182 -0.22 7.39 -7.02
N ILE A 183 0.41 6.78 -6.01
CA ILE A 183 0.99 7.52 -4.88
C ILE A 183 2.13 8.45 -5.31
N LYS A 184 2.93 8.03 -6.30
CA LYS A 184 4.02 8.86 -6.84
C LYS A 184 3.51 10.08 -7.61
N ASN A 185 2.32 9.98 -8.20
CA ASN A 185 1.75 11.00 -9.07
C ASN A 185 0.46 11.64 -8.54
N LYS A 186 0.03 11.28 -7.31
CA LYS A 186 -1.25 11.72 -6.77
C LYS A 186 -1.34 13.25 -6.71
N PRO A 187 -2.53 13.83 -6.92
CA PRO A 187 -2.72 15.25 -6.68
C PRO A 187 -2.33 15.66 -5.26
N GLY A 188 -1.79 16.87 -5.11
CA GLY A 188 -1.32 17.40 -3.81
C GLY A 188 -2.43 17.53 -2.75
N TRP A 189 -3.70 17.57 -3.18
CA TRP A 189 -4.85 17.59 -2.28
C TRP A 189 -5.17 16.24 -1.66
N VAL A 190 -4.68 15.11 -2.19
CA VAL A 190 -4.98 13.78 -1.65
C VAL A 190 -4.20 13.55 -0.35
N SER A 191 -4.90 13.34 0.76
CA SER A 191 -4.30 13.12 2.09
C SER A 191 -4.60 11.77 2.73
N ASN A 192 -5.62 11.03 2.27
CA ASN A 192 -5.90 9.65 2.67
C ASN A 192 -6.47 8.89 1.47
N ILE A 193 -6.21 7.58 1.42
CA ILE A 193 -6.72 6.69 0.37
C ILE A 193 -7.55 5.59 1.01
N ILE A 194 -8.76 5.37 0.49
CA ILE A 194 -9.57 4.18 0.78
C ILE A 194 -9.61 3.34 -0.49
N ILE A 195 -9.28 2.06 -0.39
CA ILE A 195 -9.33 1.12 -1.50
C ILE A 195 -10.36 0.06 -1.16
N ALA A 196 -11.31 -0.19 -2.05
CA ALA A 196 -12.28 -1.26 -1.91
C ALA A 196 -12.20 -2.19 -3.12
N ASP A 197 -12.15 -3.50 -2.86
CA ASP A 197 -12.04 -4.53 -3.87
C ASP A 197 -12.59 -5.85 -3.32
N ASP A 198 -13.25 -6.66 -4.14
CA ASP A 198 -13.78 -7.97 -3.75
C ASP A 198 -12.72 -9.08 -3.82
N ASN A 199 -11.59 -8.81 -4.45
CA ASN A 199 -10.54 -9.78 -4.68
C ASN A 199 -9.47 -9.74 -3.57
N ASP A 200 -9.40 -10.80 -2.78
CA ASP A 200 -8.41 -10.95 -1.71
C ASP A 200 -6.96 -10.79 -2.20
N HIS A 201 -6.64 -11.20 -3.43
CA HIS A 201 -5.30 -11.01 -3.99
C HIS A 201 -4.97 -9.54 -4.25
N VAL A 202 -5.98 -8.71 -4.54
CA VAL A 202 -5.79 -7.26 -4.64
C VAL A 202 -5.46 -6.71 -3.26
N ILE A 203 -6.27 -7.02 -2.25
CA ILE A 203 -6.08 -6.53 -0.88
C ILE A 203 -4.72 -6.96 -0.31
N GLN A 204 -4.34 -8.22 -0.56
CA GLN A 204 -3.00 -8.72 -0.27
C GLN A 204 -1.91 -7.88 -0.96
N SER A 205 -2.09 -7.55 -2.24
CA SER A 205 -1.12 -6.76 -3.01
C SER A 205 -1.01 -5.31 -2.51
N ILE A 206 -2.12 -4.71 -2.10
CA ILE A 206 -2.14 -3.39 -1.44
C ILE A 206 -1.36 -3.44 -0.12
N ASN A 207 -1.54 -4.49 0.68
CA ASN A 207 -0.78 -4.68 1.92
C ASN A 207 0.71 -4.92 1.67
N GLN A 208 1.08 -5.73 0.67
CA GLN A 208 2.47 -5.87 0.23
C GLN A 208 3.08 -4.51 -0.15
N TYR A 209 2.32 -3.65 -0.84
CA TYR A 209 2.77 -2.29 -1.14
C TYR A 209 2.99 -1.45 0.13
N LYS A 210 2.02 -1.45 1.07
CA LYS A 210 2.11 -0.73 2.36
C LYS A 210 3.35 -1.15 3.15
N GLU A 211 3.64 -2.44 3.22
CA GLU A 211 4.78 -2.99 3.95
C GLU A 211 6.13 -2.64 3.28
N LYS A 212 6.22 -2.85 1.97
CA LYS A 212 7.45 -2.63 1.19
C LYS A 212 7.85 -1.16 1.11
N ASN A 213 6.87 -0.27 0.89
CA ASN A 213 7.13 1.13 0.56
C ASN A 213 6.87 2.11 1.71
N ARG A 214 6.13 1.70 2.74
CA ARG A 214 5.81 2.53 3.92
C ARG A 214 5.34 3.93 3.51
N PRO A 215 4.25 4.03 2.74
CA PRO A 215 3.74 5.32 2.28
C PRO A 215 3.42 6.21 3.49
N THR A 216 3.77 7.49 3.40
CA THR A 216 3.44 8.48 4.44
C THR A 216 1.96 8.82 4.46
N ILE A 217 1.26 8.56 3.35
CA ILE A 217 -0.18 8.73 3.24
C ILE A 217 -0.90 7.50 3.83
N PRO A 218 -1.90 7.67 4.71
CA PRO A 218 -2.72 6.56 5.19
C PRO A 218 -3.49 5.88 4.05
N ILE A 219 -3.53 4.56 4.07
CA ILE A 219 -4.23 3.71 3.09
C ILE A 219 -5.08 2.70 3.84
N CYS A 220 -6.39 2.83 3.70
CA CYS A 220 -7.36 1.84 4.16
C CYS A 220 -7.69 0.87 3.03
N ALA A 221 -7.65 -0.44 3.30
CA ALA A 221 -8.01 -1.46 2.32
C ALA A 221 -9.22 -2.27 2.83
N ILE A 222 -10.26 -2.35 2.00
CA ILE A 222 -11.54 -2.98 2.32
C ILE A 222 -11.74 -4.16 1.38
N THR A 223 -11.78 -5.37 1.92
CA THR A 223 -12.28 -6.53 1.18
C THR A 223 -13.81 -6.47 1.14
N VAL A 224 -14.39 -6.29 -0.04
CA VAL A 224 -15.85 -6.34 -0.25
C VAL A 224 -16.31 -7.79 -0.41
N LYS A 225 -17.42 -8.16 0.24
CA LYS A 225 -17.98 -9.50 0.05
C LYS A 225 -18.75 -9.58 -1.27
N LYS A 226 -18.39 -10.58 -2.10
CA LYS A 226 -18.99 -10.82 -3.43
C LYS A 226 -20.50 -11.07 -3.42
N ASP A 227 -21.07 -11.44 -2.28
CA ASP A 227 -22.51 -11.68 -2.10
C ASP A 227 -23.31 -10.39 -1.79
N ASN A 228 -22.65 -9.22 -1.81
CA ASN A 228 -23.23 -7.92 -1.47
C ASN A 228 -23.90 -7.90 -0.07
N SER A 229 -23.44 -8.74 0.86
CA SER A 229 -24.06 -8.86 2.19
C SER A 229 -23.62 -7.78 3.19
N MET A 230 -22.53 -7.06 2.88
CA MET A 230 -21.98 -6.03 3.78
C MET A 230 -22.93 -4.85 3.92
N LYS A 231 -23.07 -4.36 5.16
CA LYS A 231 -23.86 -3.18 5.50
C LYS A 231 -22.95 -1.99 5.81
N GLN A 232 -23.50 -0.78 5.80
CA GLN A 232 -22.78 0.45 6.20
C GLN A 232 -22.00 0.27 7.51
N ALA A 233 -22.57 -0.42 8.51
CA ALA A 233 -21.91 -0.69 9.78
C ALA A 233 -20.61 -1.52 9.63
N ASP A 234 -20.57 -2.47 8.70
CA ASP A 234 -19.38 -3.28 8.44
C ASP A 234 -18.27 -2.42 7.82
N TYR A 235 -18.61 -1.60 6.82
CA TYR A 235 -17.67 -0.68 6.19
C TYR A 235 -17.14 0.37 7.17
N ASN A 236 -18.04 0.99 7.94
CA ASN A 236 -17.69 1.98 8.96
C ASN A 236 -16.73 1.39 9.99
N LYS A 237 -16.97 0.15 10.44
CA LYS A 237 -16.07 -0.55 11.36
C LYS A 237 -14.67 -0.72 10.77
N ILE A 238 -14.55 -1.17 9.53
CA ILE A 238 -13.25 -1.37 8.87
C ILE A 238 -12.50 -0.03 8.73
N ILE A 239 -13.19 1.01 8.24
CA ILE A 239 -12.59 2.35 8.07
C ILE A 239 -12.14 2.89 9.42
N GLN A 240 -12.97 2.79 10.47
CA GLN A 240 -12.61 3.25 11.81
C GLN A 240 -11.42 2.48 12.39
N GLU A 241 -11.39 1.16 12.23
CA GLU A 241 -10.30 0.31 12.71
C GLU A 241 -8.98 0.69 12.03
N ASP A 242 -8.96 0.84 10.70
CA ASP A 242 -7.73 1.13 9.95
C ASP A 242 -7.25 2.59 10.12
N THR A 243 -8.17 3.56 10.19
CA THR A 243 -7.84 4.98 10.39
C THR A 243 -7.44 5.30 11.83
N SER A 244 -8.01 4.61 12.82
CA SER A 244 -7.69 4.80 14.23
C SER A 244 -6.49 3.97 14.68
N TYR A 245 -6.08 2.95 13.91
CA TYR A 245 -5.01 2.03 14.29
C TYR A 245 -3.70 2.73 14.71
N PRO A 246 -3.16 3.71 13.96
CA PRO A 246 -1.95 4.42 14.37
C PRO A 246 -2.10 5.14 15.72
N TYR A 247 -3.28 5.71 15.97
CA TYR A 247 -3.60 6.40 17.23
C TYR A 247 -3.76 5.42 18.39
N ILE A 248 -4.44 4.30 18.19
CA ILE A 248 -4.60 3.23 19.19
C ILE A 248 -3.24 2.67 19.59
N VAL A 249 -2.37 2.39 18.61
CA VAL A 249 -1.00 1.92 18.86
C VAL A 249 -0.21 2.97 19.64
N ARG A 250 -0.28 4.25 19.24
CA ARG A 250 0.37 5.35 19.97
C ARG A 250 -0.08 5.40 21.43
N GLU A 251 -1.38 5.42 21.70
CA GLU A 251 -1.92 5.50 23.07
C GLU A 251 -1.47 4.32 23.92
N LYS A 252 -1.51 3.10 23.38
CA LYS A 252 -1.02 1.90 24.07
C LYS A 252 0.46 2.02 24.41
N MET A 253 1.30 2.48 23.47
CA MET A 253 2.73 2.69 23.73
C MET A 253 2.97 3.76 24.79
N VAL A 254 2.21 4.86 24.76
CA VAL A 254 2.30 5.91 25.78
C VAL A 254 1.96 5.37 27.17
N GLN A 255 0.92 4.54 27.29
CA GLN A 255 0.55 3.89 28.55
C GLN A 255 1.65 2.95 29.05
N GLU A 256 2.20 2.09 28.18
CA GLU A 256 3.29 1.18 28.54
C GLU A 256 4.57 1.94 28.95
N ILE A 257 4.88 3.07 28.29
CA ILE A 257 5.96 3.97 28.70
C ILE A 257 5.72 4.52 30.12
N ASP A 258 4.50 4.98 30.42
CA ASP A 258 4.17 5.52 31.74
C ASP A 258 4.29 4.48 32.85
N GLU A 259 3.87 3.24 32.57
CA GLU A 259 4.03 2.11 33.49
C GLU A 259 5.51 1.80 33.74
N HIS A 260 6.32 1.77 32.69
CA HIS A 260 7.76 1.51 32.79
C HIS A 260 8.49 2.63 33.54
N ILE A 261 8.17 3.90 33.27
CA ILE A 261 8.70 5.04 34.03
C ILE A 261 8.31 4.91 35.51
N ARG A 262 7.06 4.53 35.81
CA ARG A 262 6.59 4.33 37.19
C ARG A 262 7.37 3.21 37.87
N HIS A 263 7.66 2.12 37.16
CA HIS A 263 8.49 1.03 37.67
C HIS A 263 9.92 1.50 37.95
N LEU A 264 10.56 2.19 37.00
CA LEU A 264 11.91 2.76 37.14
C LEU A 264 12.02 3.75 38.31
N LYS A 265 10.99 4.57 38.54
CA LYS A 265 10.93 5.51 39.69
C LYS A 265 10.82 4.80 41.03
N ARG A 266 10.19 3.61 41.07
CA ARG A 266 10.06 2.78 42.28
C ARG A 266 11.29 1.91 42.54
N SER A 267 12.11 1.63 41.53
CA SER A 267 13.32 0.83 41.69
C SER A 267 14.46 1.67 42.30
N ASN A 268 14.67 1.58 43.61
CA ASN A 268 15.76 2.27 44.31
C ASN A 268 16.75 1.25 44.91
N ILE A 269 18.05 1.41 44.61
CA ILE A 269 19.24 1.31 45.49
C ILE A 269 20.54 0.92 44.73
N PHE A 270 20.52 0.14 43.63
CA PHE A 270 21.77 -0.35 43.00
C PHE A 270 22.06 0.09 41.55
N LEU A 271 21.14 0.81 40.89
CA LEU A 271 21.30 1.16 39.48
C LEU A 271 21.88 2.57 39.33
N SER A 272 23.06 2.67 38.72
CA SER A 272 23.65 3.94 38.31
C SER A 272 22.85 4.62 37.17
N SER A 273 21.78 5.36 37.52
CA SER A 273 20.98 6.28 36.70
C SER A 273 19.66 5.76 36.08
N PRO A 274 18.63 5.48 36.91
CA PRO A 274 17.23 5.47 36.47
C PRO A 274 16.84 6.78 35.78
N LYS A 275 17.46 7.91 36.17
CA LYS A 275 17.18 9.25 35.64
C LYS A 275 17.38 9.33 34.13
N ALA A 276 18.49 8.83 33.58
CA ALA A 276 18.74 8.87 32.15
C ALA A 276 17.71 8.04 31.36
N LYS A 277 17.34 6.85 31.86
CA LYS A 277 16.30 6.02 31.25
C LYS A 277 14.92 6.68 31.32
N ILE A 278 14.58 7.28 32.45
CA ILE A 278 13.32 8.03 32.60
C ILE A 278 13.28 9.19 31.61
N THR A 279 14.33 10.00 31.52
CA THR A 279 14.40 11.10 30.54
C THR A 279 14.31 10.60 29.09
N ALA A 280 14.94 9.46 28.79
CA ALA A 280 14.82 8.79 27.50
C ALA A 280 13.38 8.45 27.14
N PHE A 281 12.66 7.79 28.05
CA PHE A 281 11.27 7.41 27.84
C PHE A 281 10.31 8.61 27.86
N GLU A 282 10.54 9.64 28.69
CA GLU A 282 9.75 10.89 28.65
C GLU A 282 9.93 11.63 27.33
N THR A 283 11.14 11.59 26.75
CA THR A 283 11.40 12.15 25.41
C THR A 283 10.66 11.35 24.33
N LEU A 284 10.72 10.01 24.37
CA LEU A 284 10.00 9.15 23.43
C LEU A 284 8.49 9.41 23.52
N LYS A 285 7.92 9.42 24.73
CA LYS A 285 6.52 9.75 24.97
C LYS A 285 6.14 11.10 24.38
N THR A 286 6.96 12.13 24.61
CA THR A 286 6.71 13.47 24.08
C THR A 286 6.73 13.47 22.55
N ASN A 287 7.70 12.78 21.94
CA ASN A 287 7.80 12.66 20.49
C ASN A 287 6.58 11.92 19.91
N LEU A 288 6.13 10.85 20.55
CA LEU A 288 4.93 10.11 20.16
C LEU A 288 3.67 10.98 20.24
N ILE A 289 3.46 11.70 21.34
CA ILE A 289 2.29 12.57 21.53
C ILE A 289 2.27 13.73 20.54
N LYS A 290 3.44 14.33 20.24
CA LYS A 290 3.56 15.46 19.32
C LYS A 290 3.62 15.05 17.84
N ALA A 291 3.73 13.75 17.55
CA ALA A 291 3.80 13.27 16.19
C ALA A 291 2.49 13.53 15.46
N ASP A 292 2.59 14.23 14.33
CA ASP A 292 1.50 14.34 13.36
C ASP A 292 1.44 13.02 12.57
N LEU A 293 0.62 12.07 13.04
CA LEU A 293 0.52 10.73 12.45
C LEU A 293 -0.08 10.71 11.04
N SER A 294 -0.50 11.87 10.51
CA SER A 294 -0.83 12.03 9.09
C SER A 294 0.40 12.25 8.19
N LYS A 295 1.58 12.52 8.79
CA LYS A 295 2.83 12.85 8.08
C LYS A 295 4.00 11.93 8.43
N THR A 296 3.92 11.24 9.55
CA THR A 296 4.92 10.27 10.02
C THR A 296 4.18 9.05 10.56
N ASP A 297 4.85 7.90 10.58
CA ASP A 297 4.32 6.74 11.32
C ASP A 297 5.00 6.61 12.70
N VAL A 298 4.39 5.80 13.58
CA VAL A 298 4.88 5.55 14.95
C VAL A 298 6.28 4.92 14.95
N GLN A 299 6.60 4.07 13.96
CA GLN A 299 7.91 3.44 13.85
C GLN A 299 8.98 4.48 13.51
N GLN A 300 8.72 5.39 12.58
CA GLN A 300 9.62 6.49 12.23
C GLN A 300 9.92 7.39 13.44
N VAL A 301 8.91 7.67 14.27
CA VAL A 301 9.10 8.41 15.52
C VAL A 301 10.06 7.69 16.47
N ILE A 302 9.90 6.36 16.63
CA ILE A 302 10.80 5.53 17.43
C ILE A 302 12.22 5.52 16.82
N GLU A 303 12.35 5.32 15.51
CA GLU A 303 13.64 5.27 14.81
C GLU A 303 14.39 6.62 14.88
N GLN A 304 13.68 7.74 14.78
CA GLN A 304 14.25 9.08 14.94
C GLN A 304 14.71 9.33 16.37
N TRP A 305 13.89 8.93 17.36
CA TRP A 305 14.29 8.96 18.76
C TRP A 305 15.52 8.08 19.02
N GLU A 306 15.58 6.89 18.42
CA GLU A 306 16.73 5.97 18.52
C GLU A 306 18.03 6.56 17.95
N LYS A 307 17.93 7.51 17.02
CA LYS A 307 19.08 8.20 16.39
C LYS A 307 19.48 9.48 17.11
N ASN A 308 18.68 9.99 18.05
CA ASN A 308 18.90 11.28 18.70
C ASN A 308 19.93 11.18 19.84
N LYS A 309 21.14 11.70 19.61
CA LYS A 309 22.27 11.71 20.58
C LYS A 309 22.29 12.92 21.52
N SER A 310 21.60 14.02 21.17
CA SER A 310 21.76 15.31 21.85
C SER A 310 21.08 15.38 23.23
N THR A 311 20.22 14.43 23.57
CA THR A 311 19.27 14.59 24.68
C THR A 311 19.74 13.95 26.00
N PHE A 312 20.73 13.04 25.98
CA PHE A 312 21.01 12.19 27.14
C PHE A 312 22.43 12.40 27.67
N LYS A 313 22.54 12.73 28.97
CA LYS A 313 23.81 12.88 29.66
C LYS A 313 24.04 11.75 30.66
N ASN A 314 25.25 11.20 30.69
CA ASN A 314 25.64 10.20 31.68
C ASN A 314 26.03 10.86 33.02
N LYS A 315 26.45 10.06 34.01
CA LYS A 315 26.90 10.57 35.33
C LYS A 315 28.11 11.52 35.26
N LYS A 316 28.88 11.46 34.17
CA LYS A 316 30.02 12.35 33.88
C LYS A 316 29.62 13.58 33.05
N ASN A 317 28.32 13.80 32.84
CA ASN A 317 27.76 14.89 32.04
C ASN A 317 28.10 14.81 30.52
N GLU A 318 28.57 13.66 30.04
CA GLU A 318 28.88 13.41 28.62
C GLU A 318 27.60 13.03 27.86
N CYS A 319 27.45 13.52 26.63
CA CYS A 319 26.37 13.11 25.74
C CYS A 319 26.56 11.64 25.33
N VAL A 320 25.54 10.82 25.57
CA VAL A 320 25.52 9.39 25.24
C VAL A 320 24.36 9.10 24.31
N ASP A 321 24.54 8.11 23.44
CA ASP A 321 23.45 7.66 22.59
C ASP A 321 22.39 6.88 23.40
N ILE A 322 21.20 6.79 22.83
CA ILE A 322 20.08 6.10 23.47
C ILE A 322 20.31 4.61 23.63
N LYS A 323 21.05 3.95 22.73
CA LYS A 323 21.39 2.52 22.87
C LYS A 323 22.22 2.29 24.13
N GLN A 324 23.15 3.19 24.41
CA GLN A 324 23.95 3.20 25.63
C GLN A 324 23.08 3.48 26.85
N VAL A 325 22.12 4.42 26.77
CA VAL A 325 21.16 4.67 27.87
C VAL A 325 20.30 3.44 28.17
N LEU A 326 19.76 2.76 27.15
CA LEU A 326 18.89 1.61 27.33
C LEU A 326 19.66 0.37 27.82
N SER A 327 20.91 0.20 27.40
CA SER A 327 21.79 -0.91 27.82
C SER A 327 22.47 -0.71 29.18
N GLN A 328 22.36 0.48 29.80
CA GLN A 328 22.86 0.70 31.15
C GLN A 328 22.29 -0.35 32.12
N HIS A 329 23.15 -0.91 32.98
CA HIS A 329 22.89 -1.95 33.99
C HIS A 329 22.86 -3.41 33.52
N ARG A 330 23.57 -3.76 32.45
CA ARG A 330 24.04 -5.16 32.31
C ARG A 330 24.91 -5.46 33.53
N ASN A 331 24.55 -6.45 34.34
CA ASN A 331 25.30 -6.82 35.54
C ASN A 331 26.74 -7.15 35.12
N PRO A 332 27.74 -6.31 35.44
CA PRO A 332 29.09 -6.50 34.90
C PRO A 332 29.78 -7.71 35.55
N PHE A 333 29.29 -8.19 36.69
CA PHE A 333 29.88 -9.26 37.49
C PHE A 333 29.34 -10.66 37.15
N LYS A 334 28.30 -10.75 36.33
CA LYS A 334 27.71 -12.03 35.92
C LYS A 334 27.64 -12.10 34.39
N SER A 335 28.49 -12.94 33.81
CA SER A 335 28.65 -13.08 32.35
C SER A 335 27.34 -13.38 31.63
N GLU A 336 26.44 -14.15 32.26
CA GLU A 336 25.11 -14.52 31.75
C GLU A 336 24.18 -13.32 31.47
N TYR A 337 24.37 -12.18 32.16
CA TYR A 337 23.56 -10.97 31.96
C TYR A 337 24.22 -9.93 31.04
N ARG A 338 25.42 -10.23 30.51
CA ARG A 338 26.12 -9.33 29.57
C ARG A 338 25.55 -9.38 28.16
N THR A 339 24.81 -10.43 27.80
CA THR A 339 24.22 -10.60 26.45
C THR A 339 22.70 -10.43 26.44
N LYS A 340 22.04 -10.58 27.60
CA LYS A 340 20.58 -10.43 27.73
C LYS A 340 20.14 -8.98 27.52
N GLU A 341 18.99 -8.79 26.87
CA GLU A 341 18.35 -7.49 26.77
C GLU A 341 17.97 -6.96 28.17
N THR A 342 18.08 -5.65 28.37
CA THR A 342 17.52 -5.01 29.57
C THR A 342 16.01 -4.85 29.39
N SER A 343 15.26 -4.68 30.49
CA SER A 343 13.81 -4.36 30.42
C SER A 343 13.50 -3.12 29.56
N SER A 344 14.45 -2.20 29.45
CA SER A 344 14.31 -1.00 28.60
C SER A 344 14.59 -1.28 27.12
N GLN A 345 15.36 -2.32 26.80
CA GLN A 345 15.51 -2.80 25.42
C GLN A 345 14.31 -3.67 25.03
N GLU A 346 13.84 -4.52 25.95
CA GLU A 346 12.67 -5.39 25.76
C GLU A 346 11.41 -4.58 25.44
N ILE A 347 11.14 -3.47 26.14
CA ILE A 347 9.98 -2.62 25.84
C ILE A 347 10.06 -1.98 24.44
N VAL A 348 11.24 -1.54 24.01
CA VAL A 348 11.42 -0.95 22.66
C VAL A 348 11.29 -2.01 21.58
N ARG A 349 11.80 -3.23 21.82
CA ARG A 349 11.58 -4.38 20.93
C ARG A 349 10.10 -4.72 20.83
N HIS A 350 9.41 -4.82 21.96
CA HIS A 350 7.97 -5.06 22.02
C HIS A 350 7.16 -4.00 21.27
N PHE A 351 7.54 -2.72 21.35
CA PHE A 351 6.90 -1.67 20.54
C PHE A 351 7.07 -1.92 19.03
N LYS A 352 8.25 -2.31 18.58
CA LYS A 352 8.48 -2.68 17.17
C LYS A 352 7.65 -3.90 16.78
N GLU A 353 7.52 -4.88 17.66
CA GLU A 353 6.68 -6.07 17.44
C GLU A 353 5.18 -5.75 17.40
N ILE A 354 4.67 -4.84 18.24
CA ILE A 354 3.27 -4.38 18.16
C ILE A 354 3.00 -3.77 16.78
N ILE A 355 3.91 -2.93 16.29
CA ILE A 355 3.76 -2.28 14.98
C ILE A 355 3.80 -3.32 13.86
N GLU A 356 4.74 -4.26 13.90
CA GLU A 356 4.86 -5.33 12.91
C GLU A 356 3.65 -6.29 12.92
N ASN A 357 3.20 -6.70 14.10
CA ASN A 357 2.06 -7.62 14.24
C ASN A 357 0.73 -6.92 13.91
N GLY A 358 0.65 -5.63 14.16
CA GLY A 358 -0.43 -4.76 13.68
C GLY A 358 -0.65 -4.86 12.19
N ARG A 359 0.43 -4.65 11.44
CA ARG A 359 0.45 -4.73 9.97
C ARG A 359 0.12 -6.13 9.46
N LYS A 360 0.54 -7.17 10.17
CA LYS A 360 0.23 -8.56 9.83
C LYS A 360 -1.23 -8.94 10.08
N LYS A 361 -1.87 -8.44 11.15
CA LYS A 361 -3.29 -8.73 11.44
C LYS A 361 -4.26 -8.07 10.48
N SER A 362 -3.87 -6.96 9.85
CA SER A 362 -4.60 -6.35 8.72
C SER A 362 -4.38 -7.07 7.38
N SER A 363 -3.58 -8.15 7.37
CA SER A 363 -3.34 -8.97 6.19
C SER A 363 -3.96 -10.37 6.39
N PRO A 364 -4.80 -10.87 5.47
CA PRO A 364 -5.33 -12.23 5.58
C PRO A 364 -4.18 -13.26 5.53
N PRO A 365 -4.33 -14.43 6.16
CA PRO A 365 -3.31 -15.47 6.18
C PRO A 365 -3.02 -15.96 4.75
N LEU A 366 -1.73 -16.16 4.46
CA LEU A 366 -1.22 -16.78 3.23
C LEU A 366 -1.67 -18.24 3.16
N GLU A 367 -2.78 -18.53 2.48
CA GLU A 367 -3.02 -19.86 1.94
C GLU A 367 -2.43 -19.96 0.54
N ASN A 368 -1.49 -20.89 0.42
CA ASN A 368 -0.73 -21.17 -0.79
C ASN A 368 -1.57 -21.93 -1.82
N GLU A 369 -1.19 -21.67 -3.08
CA GLU A 369 -1.48 -22.42 -4.30
C GLU A 369 -2.92 -22.36 -4.82
N LEU A 370 -3.10 -21.76 -6.01
CA LEU A 370 -3.70 -22.51 -7.12
C LEU A 370 -3.51 -21.87 -8.50
N GLN A 371 -3.58 -22.78 -9.47
CA GLN A 371 -3.30 -22.69 -10.88
C GLN A 371 -4.32 -21.80 -11.62
N ILE A 372 -3.81 -20.84 -12.38
CA ILE A 372 -4.61 -20.17 -13.42
C ILE A 372 -4.46 -21.00 -14.70
N SER A 373 -5.54 -21.66 -15.12
CA SER A 373 -5.72 -22.18 -16.48
C SER A 373 -6.21 -21.04 -17.38
N PRO A 374 -5.69 -20.88 -18.61
CA PRO A 374 -6.17 -19.87 -19.53
C PRO A 374 -7.47 -20.34 -20.23
N ALA A 375 -8.38 -19.38 -20.41
CA ALA A 375 -9.50 -19.47 -21.35
C ALA A 375 -9.03 -19.30 -22.80
#